data_AF-A0A4V3WSM6-F1
#
_entry.id   AF-A0A4V3WSM6-F1
#
_cell.length_a   1.000
_cell.length_b   1.000
_cell.length_c   1.000
_cell.angle_alpha   90.00
_cell.angle_beta   90.00
_cell.angle_gamma   90.00
#
_symmetry.space_group_name_H-M   'P 1'
#
loop_
_entity.id
_entity.type
_entity.pdbx_description
1 polymer ?
#
loop_
_entity_poly.entity_id
_entity_poly.type
_entity_poly.pdbx_seq_one_letter_code
_entity_poly.pdbx_strand_id
1 'polypeptide(L)' 'MSTETEGAAAEAAEETKRKFREALDRKNANAAKRGEAHLDGESAIHSTHGPSDHKREFRRKSG' A
#
# COMPACT_ATOMS: atom_id res chain seq x y z
N MET A 1 16.76 31.39 34.47
CA MET A 1 16.04 31.23 33.19
C MET A 1 16.21 29.83 32.56
N SER A 2 16.76 28.83 33.26
CA SER A 2 17.08 27.53 32.62
C SER A 2 15.99 26.47 32.73
N THR A 3 15.00 26.64 33.60
CA THR A 3 13.92 25.65 33.82
C THR A 3 12.77 25.76 32.81
N GLU A 4 12.65 26.89 32.11
CA GLU A 4 11.56 27.14 31.17
C GLU A 4 11.80 26.43 29.81
N THR A 5 13.06 26.36 29.38
CA THR A 5 13.46 25.68 28.13
C THR A 5 13.31 24.17 28.21
N GLU A 6 13.54 23.57 29.38
CA GLU A 6 13.42 22.12 29.59
C GLU A 6 11.95 21.68 29.63
N GLY A 7 11.06 22.51 30.22
CA GLY A 7 9.61 22.29 30.18
C GLY A 7 9.03 22.35 28.77
N ALA A 8 9.44 23.35 27.96
CA ALA A 8 9.00 23.48 26.57
C ALA A 8 9.45 22.29 25.69
N ALA A 9 10.63 21.73 25.93
CA ALA A 9 11.12 20.54 25.23
C ALA A 9 10.32 19.28 25.59
N ALA A 10 9.92 19.13 26.85
CA ALA A 10 9.08 18.03 27.30
C ALA A 10 7.66 18.09 26.68
N GLU A 11 7.08 19.29 26.59
CA GLU A 11 5.76 19.49 25.95
C GLU A 11 5.78 19.16 24.46
N ALA A 12 6.82 19.59 23.73
CA ALA A 12 7.00 19.24 22.33
C ALA A 12 7.19 17.73 22.12
N ALA A 13 7.91 17.06 23.03
CA ALA A 13 8.06 15.60 23.01
C ALA A 13 6.73 14.87 23.26
N GLU A 14 5.88 15.36 24.16
CA GLU A 14 4.55 14.80 24.38
C GLU A 14 3.61 15.02 23.19
N GLU A 15 3.71 16.17 22.53
CA GLU A 15 2.93 16.45 21.32
C GLU A 15 3.32 15.52 20.16
N THR A 16 4.62 15.28 19.96
CA THR A 16 5.10 14.34 18.93
C THR A 16 4.66 12.91 19.21
N LYS A 17 4.74 12.44 20.46
CA LYS A 17 4.23 11.11 20.86
C LYS A 17 2.73 10.98 20.58
N ARG A 18 1.95 12.03 20.86
CA ARG A 18 0.50 12.04 20.59
C ARG A 18 0.21 11.90 19.09
N LYS A 19 0.86 12.72 18.26
CA LYS A 19 0.73 12.67 16.79
C LYS A 19 1.14 11.29 16.24
N PHE A 20 2.18 10.69 16.80
CA PHE A 20 2.66 9.38 16.38
C PHE A 20 1.64 8.27 16.67
N ARG A 21 1.04 8.28 17.87
CA ARG A 21 -0.04 7.33 18.23
C ARG A 21 -1.24 7.48 17.30
N GLU A 22 -1.69 8.71 17.07
CA GLU A 22 -2.82 8.99 16.18
C GLU A 22 -2.55 8.53 14.73
N ALA A 23 -1.33 8.76 14.23
CA ALA A 23 -0.92 8.29 12.90
C ALA A 23 -0.89 6.75 12.82
N LEU A 24 -0.44 6.08 13.89
CA LEU A 24 -0.41 4.62 13.98
C LEU A 24 -1.82 4.04 13.97
N ASP A 25 -2.73 4.60 14.77
CA ASP A 25 -4.14 4.19 14.81
C ASP A 25 -4.82 4.39 13.45
N ARG A 26 -4.60 5.55 12.80
CA ARG A 26 -5.08 5.82 11.45
C ARG A 26 -4.54 4.82 10.43
N LYS A 27 -3.27 4.43 10.53
CA LYS A 27 -2.67 3.42 9.64
C LYS A 27 -3.32 2.05 9.86
N ASN A 28 -3.48 1.63 11.11
CA ASN A 28 -4.08 0.33 11.45
C ASN A 28 -5.54 0.25 11.00
N ALA A 29 -6.33 1.30 11.22
CA ALA A 29 -7.72 1.37 10.76
C ALA A 29 -7.84 1.29 9.22
N ASN A 30 -6.89 1.87 8.48
CA ASN A 30 -6.86 1.79 7.01
C ASN A 30 -6.30 0.46 6.50
N ALA A 31 -5.40 -0.18 7.25
CA ALA A 31 -4.83 -1.49 6.89
C ALA A 31 -5.91 -2.58 6.88
N ALA A 32 -6.80 -2.59 7.88
CA ALA A 32 -7.93 -3.51 7.92
C ALA A 32 -8.81 -3.41 6.65
N LYS A 33 -9.06 -2.18 6.17
CA LYS A 33 -9.89 -1.95 4.98
C LYS A 33 -9.20 -2.25 3.64
N ARG A 34 -7.86 -2.20 3.57
CA ARG A 34 -7.10 -2.44 2.34
C ARG A 34 -6.73 -3.89 2.11
N GLY A 35 -6.61 -4.71 3.16
CA GLY A 35 -6.26 -6.13 3.03
C GLY A 35 -7.39 -6.99 2.49
N GLU A 36 -8.64 -6.65 2.82
CA GLU A 36 -9.82 -7.48 2.54
C GLU A 36 -10.38 -7.30 1.13
N ALA A 37 -10.12 -6.13 0.50
CA ALA A 37 -10.60 -5.81 -0.85
C ALA A 37 -10.05 -6.73 -1.96
N HIS A 38 -8.97 -7.47 -1.70
CA HIS A 38 -8.40 -8.46 -2.61
C HIS A 38 -8.64 -9.91 -2.17
N LEU A 39 -9.20 -10.12 -0.97
CA LEU A 39 -9.58 -11.43 -0.47
C LEU A 39 -10.99 -11.81 -0.92
N ASP A 40 -11.90 -10.84 -0.99
CA ASP A 40 -13.28 -11.03 -1.45
C ASP A 40 -13.47 -10.74 -2.95
N GLY A 41 -12.44 -10.22 -3.62
CA GLY A 41 -12.48 -9.86 -5.03
C GLY A 41 -11.94 -10.99 -5.89
N GLU A 42 -12.82 -11.70 -6.59
CA GLU A 42 -12.48 -12.47 -7.80
C GLU A 42 -11.53 -11.62 -8.65
N SER A 43 -10.33 -12.13 -8.94
CA SER A 43 -9.33 -11.32 -9.62
C SER A 43 -9.91 -10.82 -10.95
N ALA A 44 -9.73 -9.54 -11.29
CA ALA A 44 -10.19 -9.00 -12.58
C ALA A 44 -9.62 -9.78 -13.78
N ILE A 45 -8.55 -10.54 -13.55
CA ILE A 45 -7.90 -11.46 -14.48
C ILE A 45 -8.60 -12.82 -14.39
N HIS A 46 -9.71 -12.96 -15.11
CA HIS A 46 -10.48 -14.21 -15.20
C HIS A 46 -9.85 -15.24 -16.16
N SER A 47 -8.64 -14.97 -16.64
CA SER A 47 -7.98 -15.82 -17.64
C SER A 47 -6.48 -15.85 -17.39
N THR A 48 -5.99 -16.99 -16.94
CA THR A 48 -4.64 -17.44 -17.25
C THR A 48 -4.53 -17.47 -18.76
N HIS A 49 -3.48 -16.86 -19.35
CA HIS A 49 -3.24 -16.99 -20.78
C HIS A 49 -3.27 -18.48 -21.15
N GLY A 50 -4.36 -18.91 -21.80
CA GLY A 50 -4.49 -20.26 -22.30
C GLY A 50 -3.34 -20.56 -23.26
N PRO A 51 -3.00 -21.84 -23.47
CA PRO A 51 -1.96 -22.21 -24.43
C PRO A 51 -2.21 -21.47 -25.75
N SER A 52 -1.15 -20.87 -26.30
CA SER A 52 -1.24 -20.07 -27.52
C SER A 52 -1.74 -20.92 -28.67
N ASP A 53 -3.05 -20.88 -28.89
CA ASP A 53 -3.77 -21.76 -29.83
C ASP A 53 -3.44 -21.41 -31.30
N HIS A 54 -2.72 -20.31 -31.53
CA HIS A 54 -2.49 -19.78 -32.86
C HIS A 54 -1.01 -19.48 -33.08
N LYS A 55 -0.32 -20.39 -33.78
CA LYS A 55 0.99 -20.08 -34.40
C LYS A 55 0.75 -19.16 -35.60
N ARG A 56 1.23 -17.92 -35.51
CA ARG A 56 1.22 -16.98 -36.63
C ARG A 56 2.36 -17.32 -37.58
N GLU A 57 2.05 -18.05 -38.65
CA GLU A 57 3.04 -18.33 -39.69
C GLU A 57 3.11 -17.16 -40.68
N PHE A 58 4.27 -16.50 -40.69
CA PHE A 58 4.57 -15.49 -41.70
C PHE A 58 4.96 -16.19 -42.99
N ARG A 59 4.06 -16.18 -43.98
CA ARG A 59 4.41 -16.58 -45.35
C ARG A 59 5.48 -15.62 -45.88
N ARG A 60 6.74 -16.04 -45.83
CA ARG A 60 7.84 -15.30 -46.44
C ARG A 60 7.61 -15.31 -47.95
N LYS A 61 7.67 -14.12 -48.56
CA LYS A 61 7.60 -13.95 -50.00
C LYS A 61 8.83 -14.65 -50.62
N SER A 62 8.59 -15.41 -51.69
CA SER A 62 9.51 -16.22 -52.53
C SER A 62 10.07 -17.51 -51.93
N GLY A 63 9.43 -18.63 -52.27
CA GLY A 63 10.13 -19.69 -53.01
C GLY A 63 10.08 -19.39 -54.51
#